data_AF-A0A918NVX1-F1
#
_entry.id   AF-A0A918NVX1-F1
#
_cell.length_a   1.000
_cell.length_b   1.000
_cell.length_c   1.000
_cell.angle_alpha   90.00
_cell.angle_beta   90.00
_cell.angle_gamma   90.00
#
_symmetry.space_group_name_H-M   'P 1'
#
loop_
_entity.id
_entity.type
_entity.pdbx_description
1 polymer ?
#
loop_
_entity_poly.entity_id
_entity_poly.type
_entity_poly.pdbx_seq_one_letter_code
_entity_poly.pdbx_strand_id
1 'polypeptide(L)'
;MRRMVQANQTVLPRPGRRHAARLVERVAQDEDWVQLPAGPSQLDSRRRQWWVRRIPDPDTPAGDEAWARWLITRRRPEDPSERDCYLAWGPQQTPVEQSVLVPGARRRVEEAIRLAQQTA
;
A
#
# COMPACT_ATOMS: atom_id res chain seq x y z
N MET A 1 -1.23 10.97 -25.82
CA MET A 1 -2.54 10.70 -25.18
C MET A 1 -2.26 10.32 -23.72
N ARG A 2 -2.40 11.26 -22.76
CA ARG A 2 -2.14 11.02 -21.33
C ARG A 2 -3.21 10.08 -20.79
N ARG A 3 -2.88 8.80 -20.52
CA ARG A 3 -3.77 7.93 -19.74
C ARG A 3 -3.80 8.48 -18.31
N MET A 4 -4.91 9.10 -17.93
CA MET A 4 -5.21 9.36 -16.52
C MET A 4 -5.25 8.02 -15.80
N VAL A 5 -4.24 7.73 -14.97
CA VAL A 5 -4.31 6.64 -14.01
C VAL A 5 -5.35 7.04 -12.96
N GLN A 6 -6.49 6.35 -12.96
CA GLN A 6 -7.51 6.49 -11.92
C GLN A 6 -6.87 6.18 -10.56
N ALA A 7 -7.04 7.05 -9.57
CA ALA A 7 -6.29 7.04 -8.31
C ALA A 7 -6.48 5.76 -7.43
N ASN A 8 -7.35 4.82 -7.80
CA ASN A 8 -7.92 3.87 -6.83
C ASN A 8 -8.03 2.41 -7.32
N GLN A 9 -7.18 1.95 -8.25
CA GLN A 9 -7.27 0.56 -8.71
C GLN A 9 -6.79 -0.44 -7.64
N THR A 10 -7.60 -1.45 -7.33
CA THR A 10 -7.16 -2.58 -6.48
C THR A 10 -5.98 -3.26 -7.15
N VAL A 11 -4.88 -3.32 -6.42
CA VAL A 11 -3.61 -3.64 -6.99
C VAL A 11 -3.44 -5.14 -7.12
N LEU A 12 -3.54 -5.53 -8.39
CA LEU A 12 -3.28 -6.83 -8.98
C LEU A 12 -4.44 -7.82 -8.82
N PRO A 13 -5.09 -8.23 -9.93
CA PRO A 13 -5.80 -9.51 -9.93
C PRO A 13 -4.83 -10.63 -9.51
N ARG A 14 -5.34 -11.74 -8.97
CA ARG A 14 -4.53 -12.97 -8.88
C ARG A 14 -4.03 -13.24 -10.30
N PRO A 15 -2.71 -13.28 -10.57
CA PRO A 15 -1.60 -13.72 -9.71
C PRO A 15 -0.65 -12.63 -9.13
N GLY A 16 -0.87 -11.33 -9.34
CA GLY A 16 0.11 -10.31 -8.95
C GLY A 16 0.22 -10.09 -7.42
N ARG A 17 -0.85 -10.26 -6.63
CA ARG A 17 -0.78 -10.22 -5.15
C ARG A 17 0.23 -11.22 -4.59
N ARG A 18 0.30 -12.42 -5.17
CA ARG A 18 1.23 -13.48 -4.74
C ARG A 18 2.68 -13.11 -5.01
N HIS A 19 2.95 -12.43 -6.12
CA HIS A 19 4.28 -11.95 -6.46
C HIS A 19 4.74 -10.83 -5.51
N ALA A 20 3.85 -9.88 -5.19
CA ALA A 20 4.15 -8.82 -4.22
C ALA A 20 4.46 -9.40 -2.82
N ALA A 21 3.63 -10.32 -2.33
CA ALA A 21 3.85 -10.95 -1.03
C ALA A 21 5.19 -11.71 -0.96
N ARG A 22 5.54 -12.46 -2.01
CA ARG A 22 6.83 -13.17 -2.12
C ARG A 22 8.01 -12.22 -2.24
N LEU A 23 7.86 -11.10 -2.93
CA LEU A 23 8.89 -10.08 -3.00
C LEU A 23 9.19 -9.58 -1.60
N VAL A 24 8.16 -9.11 -0.87
CA VAL A 24 8.30 -8.61 0.50
C VAL A 24 8.95 -9.64 1.40
N GLU A 25 8.52 -10.90 1.35
CA GLU A 25 9.10 -12.00 2.13
C GLU A 25 10.60 -12.20 1.88
N ARG A 26 11.08 -11.97 0.65
CA ARG A 26 12.48 -12.15 0.28
C ARG A 26 13.37 -10.96 0.61
N VAL A 27 12.82 -9.75 0.64
CA VAL A 27 13.61 -8.52 0.66
C VAL A 27 13.46 -7.69 1.93
N ALA A 28 12.30 -7.75 2.59
CA ALA A 28 12.03 -6.90 3.75
C ALA A 28 12.72 -7.49 4.99
N GLN A 29 13.63 -6.72 5.58
CA GLN A 29 14.18 -7.01 6.90
C GLN A 29 13.30 -6.37 7.98
N ASP A 30 13.40 -6.80 9.22
CA ASP A 30 12.54 -6.28 10.30
C ASP A 30 12.81 -4.79 10.60
N GLU A 31 14.05 -4.34 10.42
CA GLU A 31 14.45 -2.93 10.61
C GLU A 31 13.88 -2.00 9.53
N ASP A 32 13.46 -2.56 8.39
CA ASP A 32 12.87 -1.81 7.28
C ASP A 32 11.42 -1.37 7.53
N TRP A 33 10.78 -1.94 8.55
CA TRP A 33 9.37 -1.69 8.85
C TRP A 33 9.22 -0.50 9.79
N VAL A 34 8.52 0.53 9.34
CA VAL A 34 8.21 1.69 10.17
C VAL A 34 6.88 1.48 10.90
N GLN A 35 6.85 1.83 12.19
CA GLN A 35 5.60 1.85 12.95
C GLN A 35 4.89 3.19 12.78
N LEU A 36 3.77 3.16 12.06
CA LEU A 36 2.92 4.33 11.85
C LEU A 36 1.46 3.99 12.17
N PRO A 37 0.62 4.97 12.50
CA PRO A 37 -0.82 4.76 12.65
C PRO A 37 -1.42 4.03 11.45
N ALA A 38 -2.46 3.23 11.68
CA ALA A 38 -3.17 2.54 10.61
C ALA A 38 -3.85 3.50 9.59
N GLY A 39 -3.95 4.79 9.91
CA GLY A 39 -4.58 5.85 9.11
C GLY A 39 -5.55 6.71 9.95
N PRO A 40 -5.98 7.87 9.43
CA PRO A 40 -6.88 8.81 10.13
C PRO A 40 -8.30 8.24 10.34
N SER A 41 -8.57 7.06 9.80
CA SER A 41 -9.90 6.47 9.72
C SER A 41 -10.29 5.63 10.94
N GLN A 42 -9.38 5.36 11.87
CA GLN A 42 -9.64 4.53 13.05
C GLN A 42 -9.70 5.40 14.31
N LEU A 43 -10.85 5.41 15.00
CA LEU A 43 -10.96 5.86 16.39
C LEU A 43 -9.97 5.01 17.19
N ASP A 44 -8.94 5.64 17.75
CA ASP A 44 -7.79 4.99 18.38
C ASP A 44 -6.94 4.15 17.39
N SER A 45 -6.28 4.84 16.47
CA SER A 45 -5.55 4.24 15.34
C SER A 45 -4.40 3.34 15.80
N ARG A 46 -4.70 2.06 16.02
CA ARG A 46 -3.72 1.02 16.34
C ARG A 46 -2.52 1.14 15.40
N ARG A 47 -1.31 1.13 15.98
CA ARG A 47 -0.09 1.15 15.19
C ARG A 47 0.01 -0.09 14.31
N ARG A 48 0.58 0.10 13.12
CA ARG A 48 0.86 -0.94 12.14
C ARG A 48 2.30 -0.81 11.71
N GLN A 49 2.87 -1.92 11.29
CA GLN A 49 4.16 -1.92 10.65
C GLN A 49 3.96 -1.77 9.15
N TRP A 50 4.71 -0.84 8.56
CA TRP A 50 4.64 -0.49 7.16
C TRP A 50 5.99 -0.67 6.48
N TRP A 51 5.98 -1.32 5.33
CA TRP A 51 7.13 -1.45 4.45
C TRP A 51 6.79 -0.77 3.13
N VAL A 52 7.57 0.26 2.76
CA VAL A 52 7.30 1.10 1.59
C VAL A 52 8.53 1.15 0.71
N ARG A 53 8.40 0.83 -0.58
CA ARG A 53 9.47 0.92 -1.56
C ARG A 53 8.97 1.51 -2.87
N ARG A 54 9.85 2.28 -3.52
CA ARG A 54 9.68 2.65 -4.93
C ARG A 54 9.99 1.44 -5.79
N ILE A 55 9.16 1.20 -6.80
CA ILE A 55 9.40 0.19 -7.83
C ILE A 55 9.71 0.93 -9.14
N PRO A 56 10.76 0.55 -9.87
CA PRO A 56 11.00 1.08 -11.21
C PRO A 56 9.79 0.85 -12.11
N ASP A 57 9.40 1.86 -12.88
CA ASP A 57 8.48 1.66 -13.99
C ASP A 57 9.32 1.36 -15.24
N PRO A 58 9.23 0.15 -15.82
CA PRO A 58 10.03 -0.22 -17.00
C PRO A 58 9.74 0.67 -18.21
N ASP A 59 8.58 1.32 -18.25
CA ASP A 59 8.16 2.18 -19.36
C ASP A 59 8.52 3.66 -19.15
N THR A 60 9.10 4.02 -17.99
CA THR A 60 9.50 5.40 -17.70
C THR A 60 10.97 5.62 -18.09
N PRO A 61 11.28 6.55 -19.02
CA PRO A 61 12.65 6.88 -19.37
C PRO A 61 13.44 7.34 -18.15
N ALA A 62 14.70 6.91 -18.03
CA ALA A 62 15.60 7.41 -17.01
C ALA A 62 15.68 8.95 -17.09
N GLY A 63 15.27 9.64 -16.01
CA GLY A 63 15.28 11.10 -15.92
C GLY A 63 13.91 11.76 -15.70
N ASP A 64 12.78 11.07 -15.90
CA ASP A 64 11.46 11.58 -15.49
C ASP A 64 11.14 11.15 -14.05
N GLU A 65 11.86 11.74 -13.10
CA GLU A 65 11.84 11.37 -11.68
C GLU A 65 10.69 12.00 -10.88
N ALA A 66 9.79 12.77 -11.52
CA ALA A 66 8.73 13.46 -10.79
C ALA A 66 7.70 12.49 -10.17
N TRP A 67 7.49 11.33 -10.78
CA TRP A 67 6.51 10.32 -10.39
C TRP A 67 7.14 8.96 -10.16
N ALA A 68 6.54 8.15 -9.30
CA ALA A 68 6.99 6.80 -8.99
C ALA A 68 5.83 5.84 -8.73
N ARG A 69 6.11 4.55 -8.95
CA ARG A 69 5.32 3.44 -8.41
C ARG A 69 5.80 3.15 -7.00
N TRP A 70 4.86 2.99 -6.09
CA TRP A 70 5.12 2.64 -4.71
C TRP A 70 4.50 1.28 -4.42
N LEU A 71 5.25 0.38 -3.80
CA LEU A 71 4.71 -0.81 -3.15
C LEU A 71 4.68 -0.56 -1.64
N ILE A 72 3.46 -0.56 -1.11
CA ILE A 72 3.16 -0.29 0.28
C ILE A 72 2.62 -1.58 0.87
N THR A 73 3.28 -2.12 1.88
CA THR A 73 2.85 -3.32 2.57
C THR A 73 2.61 -3.01 4.03
N ARG A 74 1.52 -3.56 4.58
CA ARG A 74 1.15 -3.41 5.98
C ARG A 74 1.07 -4.77 6.64
N ARG A 75 1.56 -4.87 7.88
CA ARG A 75 1.40 -6.03 8.76
C ARG A 75 1.02 -5.61 10.19
N ARG A 76 0.53 -6.56 10.97
CA ARG A 76 0.37 -6.40 12.41
C ARG A 76 1.68 -6.80 13.11
N PRO A 77 2.12 -6.11 14.16
CA PRO A 77 3.26 -6.56 14.95
C PRO A 77 3.05 -7.96 15.55
N GLU A 78 1.80 -8.28 15.92
CA GLU A 78 1.45 -9.55 16.58
C GLU A 78 1.30 -10.72 15.60
N ASP A 79 1.09 -10.41 14.31
CA ASP A 79 1.09 -11.40 13.23
C ASP A 79 1.77 -10.81 11.97
N PRO A 80 3.11 -10.88 11.91
CA PRO A 80 3.89 -10.36 10.80
C PRO A 80 3.75 -11.15 9.48
N SER A 81 3.12 -12.33 9.54
CA SER A 81 2.95 -13.24 8.40
C SER A 81 1.77 -12.82 7.51
N GLU A 82 0.72 -12.27 8.13
CA GLU A 82 -0.44 -11.73 7.43
C GLU A 82 -0.15 -10.31 6.92
N ARG A 83 -0.12 -10.15 5.59
CA ARG A 83 0.28 -8.91 4.92
C ARG A 83 -0.75 -8.44 3.91
N ASP A 84 -1.04 -7.14 3.97
CA ASP A 84 -1.80 -6.42 2.95
C ASP A 84 -0.81 -5.66 2.06
N CYS A 85 -0.88 -5.87 0.74
CA CYS A 85 -0.01 -5.21 -0.23
C CYS A 85 -0.83 -4.27 -1.12
N TYR A 86 -0.31 -3.07 -1.35
CA TYR A 86 -0.90 -2.02 -2.17
C TYR A 86 0.17 -1.48 -3.13
N LEU A 87 -0.21 -1.18 -4.37
CA LEU A 87 0.58 -0.32 -5.26
C LEU A 87 -0.07 1.07 -5.28
N ALA A 88 0.76 2.10 -5.37
CA ALA A 88 0.30 3.47 -5.59
C ALA A 88 1.13 4.10 -6.70
N TRP A 89 0.54 5.06 -7.40
CA TRP A 89 1.24 5.95 -8.31
C TRP A 89 1.19 7.36 -7.72
N GLY A 90 2.35 7.98 -7.53
CA GLY A 90 2.43 9.27 -6.82
C GLY A 90 3.75 9.97 -7.03
N PRO A 91 3.89 11.21 -6.55
CA PRO A 91 5.16 11.93 -6.60
C PRO A 91 6.30 11.11 -5.97
N GLN A 92 7.50 11.19 -6.55
CA GLN A 92 8.65 10.41 -6.08
C GLN A 92 9.15 10.86 -4.70
N GLN A 93 8.89 12.11 -4.34
CA GLN A 93 9.29 12.72 -3.07
C GLN A 93 8.24 12.57 -1.96
N THR A 94 7.16 11.81 -2.18
CA THR A 94 6.12 11.61 -1.17
C THR A 94 6.70 10.90 0.07
N PRO A 95 6.60 11.51 1.27
CA PRO A 95 7.04 10.88 2.51
C PRO A 95 6.27 9.60 2.81
N VAL A 96 6.88 8.69 3.58
CA VAL A 96 6.26 7.42 3.96
C VAL A 96 4.97 7.65 4.76
N GLU A 97 4.97 8.65 5.64
CA GLU A 97 3.83 9.05 6.47
C GLU A 97 2.62 9.45 5.62
N GLN A 98 2.85 10.11 4.49
CA GLN A 98 1.78 10.49 3.56
C GLN A 98 1.36 9.30 2.69
N SER A 99 2.32 8.48 2.28
CA SER A 99 2.08 7.30 1.45
C SER A 99 1.12 6.30 2.11
N VAL A 100 1.21 6.13 3.44
CA VAL A 100 0.38 5.16 4.18
C VAL A 100 -1.05 5.64 4.46
N LEU A 101 -1.35 6.94 4.28
CA LEU A 101 -2.68 7.49 4.55
C LEU A 101 -3.76 6.90 3.63
N VAL A 102 -3.44 6.74 2.35
CA VAL A 102 -4.37 6.24 1.32
C VAL A 102 -4.82 4.79 1.62
N PRO A 103 -3.91 3.81 1.77
CA PRO A 103 -4.31 2.45 2.15
C PRO A 103 -4.90 2.38 3.56
N GLY A 104 -4.51 3.29 4.46
CA GLY A 104 -5.11 3.42 5.79
C GLY A 104 -6.57 3.85 5.77
N ALA A 105 -6.93 4.81 4.93
CA ALA A 105 -8.32 5.26 4.75
C ALA A 105 -9.19 4.20 4.05
N ARG A 106 -8.62 3.45 3.10
CA ARG A 106 -9.34 2.45 2.28
C ARG A 106 -10.04 1.36 3.11
N ARG A 107 -9.44 0.94 4.23
CA ARG A 107 -10.00 -0.11 5.09
C ARG A 107 -11.42 0.22 5.55
N ARG A 108 -11.74 1.49 5.84
CA ARG A 108 -13.09 1.90 6.26
C ARG A 108 -14.12 1.70 5.14
N VAL A 109 -13.73 1.93 3.89
CA VAL A 109 -14.59 1.69 2.72
C VAL A 109 -14.86 0.19 2.55
N GLU A 110 -13.83 -0.65 2.68
CA GLU A 110 -13.97 -2.10 2.58
C GLU A 110 -14.80 -2.69 3.73
N GLU A 111 -14.62 -2.17 4.95
CA GLU A 111 -15.43 -2.55 6.12
C GLU A 111 -16.88 -2.11 5.98
N ALA A 112 -17.15 -0.89 5.48
CA ALA A 112 -18.49 -0.40 5.22
C ALA A 112 -19.21 -1.22 4.12
N ILE A 113 -18.52 -1.59 3.04
CA ILE A 113 -19.07 -2.46 1.99
C ILE A 113 -19.39 -3.85 2.56
N ARG A 114 -18.48 -4.42 3.36
CA ARG A 114 -18.71 -5.74 3.99
C ARG A 114 -19.91 -5.71 4.93
N LEU A 115 -20.03 -4.67 5.75
CA LEU A 115 -21.17 -4.50 6.65
C LEU A 115 -22.47 -4.40 5.84
N ALA A 116 -22.51 -3.60 4.79
CA ALA A 116 -23.69 -3.47 3.92
C ALA A 116 -24.13 -4.80 3.28
N GLN A 117 -23.17 -5.70 2.98
CA GLN A 117 -23.45 -7.03 2.43
C GLN A 117 -23.92 -8.05 3.47
N GLN A 118 -23.69 -7.81 4.76
CA GLN A 118 -24.11 -8.71 5.85
C GLN A 118 -25.48 -8.37 6.41
N THR A 119 -25.96 -7.15 6.18
CA THR A 119 -27.28 -6.67 6.61
C THR A 119 -28.36 -6.77 5.54
N ALA A 120 -28.03 -7.29 4.35
CA ALA A 120 -28.93 -7.52 3.22
C ALA A 120 -29.18 -9.02 3.03
#